data_AF-A0A6A0HAA1-F1
#
_entry.id   AF-A0A6A0HAA1-F1
#
_cell.length_a   1.000
_cell.length_b   1.000
_cell.length_c   1.000
_cell.angle_alpha   90.00
_cell.angle_beta   90.00
_cell.angle_gamma   90.00
#
_symmetry.space_group_name_H-M   'P 1'
#
loop_
_entity.id
_entity.type
_entity.pdbx_description
1 polymer ?
#
loop_
_entity_poly.entity_id
_entity_poly.type
_entity_poly.pdbx_seq_one_letter_code
_entity_poly.pdbx_strand_id
1 'polypeptide(L)'
;MLWLLDRYSPYSAQNNADKYPETCRIFTLKESFWFALTSFTPQGGGEAPKALSGRTLVAAYWLFVVLMLATFTANLAAFLTVERMQSPVQSLEALARQAKIKFTTTRDTSIYEYFFNMARAEDELFRVWKELTLNSTTDQSKYRVWDYPIKEQYTHILQVIEDTGPVATAEEAFKMVLDNTDGEFAFIHDAAQIRYELYHSCYLSEVGEPFAEQPYAIAVQQGSYLQEELSRAILELQKERYFESLLAKFWNSSARGYCPNDDESEGITLQSLGGVFIATLIGLVLALLALGIEVMYNKRVGAGNRSVVQDINIKQPVNMKNFDPNNMDLPMDREKISRISVAPVY
;
A
#
# COMPACT_ATOMS: atom_id res chain seq x y z
N MET A 1 -17.06 -30.46 1.31
CA MET A 1 -16.82 -31.02 2.67
C MET A 1 -18.02 -30.84 3.58
N LEU A 2 -18.47 -29.61 3.86
CA LEU A 2 -19.61 -29.36 4.78
C LEU A 2 -20.90 -30.12 4.38
N TRP A 3 -21.31 -30.05 3.11
CA TRP A 3 -22.44 -30.82 2.57
C TRP A 3 -22.29 -32.35 2.76
N LEU A 4 -21.10 -32.89 2.56
CA LEU A 4 -20.84 -34.33 2.72
C LEU A 4 -20.97 -34.76 4.18
N LEU A 5 -20.43 -33.97 5.10
CA LEU A 5 -20.53 -34.25 6.54
C LEU A 5 -21.97 -34.16 7.04
N ASP A 6 -22.76 -33.23 6.51
CA ASP A 6 -24.18 -33.13 6.87
C ASP A 6 -25.00 -34.30 6.29
N ARG A 7 -24.68 -34.76 5.08
CA ARG A 7 -25.36 -35.88 4.42
C ARG A 7 -25.11 -37.25 5.06
N TYR A 8 -23.88 -37.51 5.52
CA TYR A 8 -23.46 -38.82 6.03
C TYR A 8 -23.44 -38.92 7.57
N SER A 9 -23.54 -37.81 8.29
CA SER A 9 -23.52 -37.83 9.76
C SER A 9 -24.85 -38.35 10.33
N PRO A 10 -24.83 -39.35 11.23
CA PRO A 10 -26.03 -39.83 11.93
C PRO A 10 -26.59 -38.79 12.92
N TYR A 11 -25.79 -37.79 13.29
CA TYR A 11 -26.17 -36.71 14.21
C TYR A 11 -26.52 -35.40 13.48
N SER A 12 -26.69 -35.42 12.16
CA SER A 12 -27.19 -34.28 11.41
C SER A 12 -28.69 -34.07 11.63
N ALA A 13 -29.12 -32.81 11.60
CA ALA A 13 -30.54 -32.44 11.64
C ALA A 13 -31.34 -33.05 10.48
N GLN A 14 -30.70 -33.36 9.35
CA GLN A 14 -31.37 -33.98 8.20
C GLN A 14 -31.64 -35.48 8.38
N ASN A 15 -30.81 -36.18 9.16
CA ASN A 15 -30.89 -37.64 9.35
C ASN A 15 -31.60 -38.05 10.66
N ASN A 16 -31.82 -37.08 11.56
CA ASN A 16 -32.48 -37.31 12.85
C ASN A 16 -33.47 -36.17 13.15
N ALA A 17 -34.47 -36.01 12.28
CA ALA A 17 -35.45 -34.92 12.34
C ALA A 17 -36.25 -34.91 13.65
N ASP A 18 -36.52 -36.08 14.24
CA ASP A 18 -37.33 -36.22 15.47
C ASP A 18 -36.67 -35.60 16.71
N LYS A 19 -35.35 -35.38 16.69
CA LYS A 19 -34.57 -34.86 17.84
C LYS A 19 -34.31 -33.35 17.76
N TYR A 20 -34.64 -32.70 16.65
CA TYR A 20 -34.36 -31.28 16.41
C TYR A 20 -35.64 -30.53 16.02
N PRO A 21 -35.79 -29.25 16.41
CA PRO A 21 -36.95 -28.44 16.02
C PRO A 21 -37.00 -28.24 14.49
N GLU A 22 -38.20 -28.19 13.92
CA GLU A 22 -38.43 -28.09 12.45
C GLU A 22 -37.84 -26.84 11.80
N THR A 23 -37.44 -25.85 12.59
CA THR A 23 -36.81 -24.59 12.12
C THR A 23 -35.31 -24.70 11.87
N CYS A 24 -34.70 -25.89 11.98
CA CYS A 24 -33.26 -26.05 11.76
C CYS A 24 -32.86 -25.90 10.28
N ARG A 25 -31.78 -25.14 10.04
CA ARG A 25 -31.20 -24.99 8.70
C ARG A 25 -30.62 -26.32 8.19
N ILE A 26 -31.03 -26.71 6.98
CA ILE A 26 -30.51 -27.89 6.28
C ILE A 26 -29.38 -27.45 5.33
N PHE A 27 -28.20 -28.08 5.44
CA PHE A 27 -27.06 -27.74 4.59
C PHE A 27 -27.15 -28.45 3.25
N THR A 28 -27.95 -27.91 2.33
CA THR A 28 -27.88 -28.30 0.90
C THR A 28 -26.59 -27.75 0.25
N LEU A 29 -26.26 -28.18 -0.98
CA LEU A 29 -25.05 -27.70 -1.68
C LEU A 29 -25.01 -26.17 -1.82
N LYS A 30 -26.15 -25.56 -2.19
CA LYS A 30 -26.29 -24.10 -2.29
C LYS A 30 -26.13 -23.39 -0.94
N GLU A 31 -26.72 -23.96 0.12
CA GLU A 31 -26.65 -23.39 1.47
C GLU A 31 -25.26 -23.54 2.08
N SER A 32 -24.57 -24.64 1.77
CA SER A 32 -23.19 -24.87 2.18
C SER A 32 -22.24 -23.89 1.50
N PHE A 33 -22.46 -23.60 0.22
CA PHE A 33 -21.69 -22.60 -0.52
C PHE A 33 -21.96 -21.19 0.03
N TRP A 34 -23.24 -20.85 0.26
CA TRP A 34 -23.61 -19.57 0.86
C TRP A 34 -23.03 -19.39 2.26
N PHE A 35 -23.06 -20.44 3.08
CA PHE A 35 -22.43 -20.46 4.41
C PHE A 35 -20.91 -20.24 4.31
N ALA A 36 -20.23 -20.94 3.40
CA ALA A 36 -18.79 -20.77 3.22
C ALA A 36 -18.41 -19.34 2.77
N LEU A 37 -19.22 -18.75 1.88
CA LEU A 37 -19.03 -17.39 1.38
C LEU A 37 -19.26 -16.34 2.47
N THR A 38 -20.32 -16.48 3.26
CA THR A 38 -20.66 -15.55 4.35
C THR A 38 -19.69 -15.65 5.53
N SER A 39 -19.14 -16.84 5.79
CA SER A 39 -18.07 -17.04 6.79
C SER A 39 -16.74 -16.37 6.43
N PHE A 40 -16.49 -15.97 5.18
CA PHE A 40 -15.34 -15.12 4.84
C PHE A 40 -15.46 -13.71 5.43
N THR A 41 -16.68 -13.26 5.71
CA THR A 41 -16.92 -11.95 6.30
C THR A 41 -17.07 -12.05 7.82
N PRO A 42 -16.73 -10.98 8.58
CA PRO A 42 -16.88 -10.96 10.03
C PRO A 42 -18.33 -11.13 10.52
N GLN A 43 -19.33 -10.96 9.63
CA GLN A 43 -20.74 -11.10 9.97
C GLN A 43 -21.18 -12.56 10.20
N GLY A 44 -20.36 -13.53 9.78
CA GLY A 44 -20.60 -14.96 10.00
C GLY A 44 -21.70 -15.55 9.10
N GLY A 45 -21.79 -16.89 9.07
CA GLY A 45 -22.63 -17.62 8.12
C GLY A 45 -24.04 -17.99 8.61
N GLY A 46 -24.47 -17.44 9.75
CA GLY A 46 -25.72 -17.82 10.41
C GLY A 46 -25.58 -19.09 11.26
N GLU A 47 -26.64 -19.88 11.38
CA GLU A 47 -26.67 -21.07 12.25
C GLU A 47 -25.60 -22.10 11.88
N ALA A 48 -24.78 -22.49 12.86
CA ALA A 48 -23.75 -23.51 12.71
C ALA A 48 -24.34 -24.94 12.67
N PRO A 49 -23.68 -25.89 11.98
CA PRO A 49 -24.11 -27.29 11.95
C PRO A 49 -24.22 -27.89 13.36
N LYS A 50 -25.20 -28.76 13.56
CA LYS A 50 -25.46 -29.40 14.87
C LYS A 50 -24.50 -30.56 15.17
N ALA A 51 -24.07 -31.28 14.13
CA ALA A 51 -23.13 -32.40 14.27
C ALA A 51 -21.75 -31.92 14.78
N LEU A 52 -21.15 -32.67 15.70
CA LEU A 52 -19.83 -32.35 16.26
C LEU A 52 -18.73 -32.25 15.18
N SER A 53 -18.74 -33.18 14.21
CA SER A 53 -17.83 -33.17 13.06
C SER A 53 -18.00 -31.95 12.15
N GLY A 54 -19.23 -31.44 12.02
CA GLY A 54 -19.50 -30.19 11.30
C GLY A 54 -18.96 -28.98 12.04
N ARG A 55 -19.11 -28.94 13.37
CA ARG A 55 -18.61 -27.83 14.21
C ARG A 55 -17.10 -27.74 14.22
N THR A 56 -16.40 -28.86 14.31
CA THR A 56 -14.92 -28.86 14.27
C THR A 56 -14.40 -28.39 12.92
N LEU A 57 -15.05 -28.79 11.81
CA LEU A 57 -14.70 -28.30 10.48
C LEU A 57 -14.94 -26.80 10.34
N VAL A 58 -16.10 -26.30 10.79
CA VAL A 58 -16.42 -24.87 10.73
C VAL A 58 -15.47 -24.05 11.61
N ALA A 59 -15.10 -24.55 12.79
CA ALA A 59 -14.13 -23.88 13.67
C ALA A 59 -12.73 -23.80 13.03
N ALA A 60 -12.25 -24.89 12.42
CA ALA A 60 -10.98 -24.89 11.70
C ALA A 60 -11.00 -23.95 10.49
N TYR A 61 -12.12 -23.94 9.74
CA TYR A 61 -12.33 -23.03 8.61
C TYR A 61 -12.36 -21.57 9.05
N TRP A 62 -13.04 -21.26 10.16
CA TRP A 62 -13.10 -19.91 10.69
C TRP A 62 -11.73 -19.39 11.12
N LEU A 63 -10.94 -20.23 11.81
CA LEU A 63 -9.55 -19.90 12.16
C LEU A 63 -8.72 -19.63 10.90
N PHE A 64 -8.85 -20.47 9.86
CA PHE A 64 -8.17 -20.28 8.59
C PHE A 64 -8.53 -18.95 7.92
N VAL A 65 -9.82 -18.61 7.85
CA VAL A 65 -10.29 -17.33 7.27
C VAL A 65 -9.72 -16.14 8.05
N VAL A 66 -9.75 -16.18 9.38
CA VAL A 66 -9.21 -15.10 10.22
C VAL A 66 -7.71 -14.91 9.96
N LEU A 67 -6.93 -16.00 9.93
CA LEU A 67 -5.50 -15.92 9.63
C LEU A 67 -5.24 -15.39 8.22
N MET A 68 -5.99 -15.86 7.23
CA MET A 68 -5.87 -15.40 5.85
C MET A 68 -6.16 -13.90 5.71
N LEU A 69 -7.27 -13.42 6.31
CA LEU A 69 -7.62 -12.01 6.30
C LEU A 69 -6.56 -11.17 7.02
N ALA A 70 -6.07 -11.61 8.18
CA ALA A 70 -5.02 -10.92 8.92
C ALA A 70 -3.75 -10.77 8.09
N THR A 71 -3.27 -11.84 7.44
CA THR A 71 -2.09 -11.79 6.55
C THR A 71 -2.34 -10.91 5.34
N PHE A 72 -3.52 -10.97 4.73
CA PHE A 72 -3.86 -10.10 3.61
C PHE A 72 -3.85 -8.62 4.02
N THR A 73 -4.48 -8.28 5.16
CA THR A 73 -4.47 -6.90 5.67
C THR A 73 -3.07 -6.43 6.05
N ALA A 74 -2.22 -7.30 6.62
CA ALA A 74 -0.85 -6.97 6.97
C ALA A 74 0.01 -6.75 5.72
N ASN A 75 -0.12 -7.61 4.70
CA ASN A 75 0.61 -7.47 3.44
C ASN A 75 0.16 -6.24 2.65
N LEU A 76 -1.15 -5.96 2.61
CA LEU A 76 -1.68 -4.76 2.00
C LEU A 76 -1.17 -3.50 2.70
N ALA A 77 -1.22 -3.47 4.03
CA ALA A 77 -0.69 -2.35 4.81
C ALA A 77 0.82 -2.15 4.56
N ALA A 78 1.59 -3.23 4.56
CA ALA A 78 3.03 -3.18 4.27
C ALA A 78 3.29 -2.63 2.86
N PHE A 79 2.55 -3.09 1.85
CA PHE A 79 2.69 -2.60 0.48
C PHE A 79 2.39 -1.09 0.37
N LEU A 80 1.28 -0.64 0.96
CA LEU A 80 0.90 0.78 0.98
C LEU A 80 1.93 1.67 1.70
N THR A 81 2.62 1.14 2.72
CA THR A 81 3.70 1.87 3.40
C THR A 81 4.99 1.91 2.59
N VAL A 82 5.30 0.86 1.80
CA VAL A 82 6.52 0.81 0.98
C VAL A 82 6.45 1.78 -0.20
N GLU A 83 5.29 1.87 -0.87
CA GLU A 83 5.09 2.84 -1.96
C GLU A 83 5.25 4.30 -1.49
N ARG A 84 4.98 4.57 -0.20
CA ARG A 84 5.12 5.90 0.41
C ARG A 84 6.55 6.23 0.87
N MET A 85 7.44 5.25 1.06
CA MET A 85 8.77 5.47 1.64
C MET A 85 9.92 5.60 0.63
N GLN A 86 9.69 5.40 -0.67
CA GLN A 86 10.78 5.40 -1.64
C GLN A 86 11.03 6.80 -2.20
N SER A 87 11.78 7.64 -1.46
CA SER A 87 12.78 8.45 -2.15
C SER A 87 13.90 7.48 -2.57
N PRO A 88 14.14 7.26 -3.87
CA PRO A 88 15.02 6.19 -4.35
C PRO A 88 16.48 6.38 -3.93
N VAL A 89 16.86 7.58 -3.51
CA VAL A 89 18.24 7.94 -3.17
C VAL A 89 18.26 8.69 -1.84
N GLN A 90 19.15 8.27 -0.93
CA GLN A 90 19.37 8.93 0.36
C GLN A 90 20.82 9.42 0.54
N SER A 91 21.73 9.03 -0.35
CA SER A 91 23.15 9.39 -0.25
C SER A 91 23.84 9.38 -1.62
N LEU A 92 24.99 10.05 -1.70
CA LEU A 92 25.85 10.02 -2.88
C LEU A 92 26.28 8.59 -3.24
N GLU A 93 26.55 7.74 -2.24
CA GLU A 93 26.93 6.34 -2.48
C GLU A 93 25.77 5.54 -3.10
N ALA A 94 24.53 5.77 -2.64
CA ALA A 94 23.35 5.15 -3.23
C ALA A 94 23.13 5.63 -4.68
N LEU A 95 23.35 6.93 -4.94
CA LEU A 95 23.30 7.51 -6.28
C LEU A 95 24.34 6.88 -7.22
N ALA A 96 25.56 6.64 -6.72
CA ALA A 96 26.65 6.07 -7.51
C ALA A 96 26.44 4.59 -7.89
N ARG A 97 25.67 3.84 -7.11
CA ARG A 97 25.42 2.39 -7.36
C ARG A 97 24.31 2.13 -8.36
N GLN A 98 23.39 3.08 -8.52
CA GLN A 98 22.29 2.93 -9.47
C GLN A 98 22.69 3.47 -10.85
N ALA A 99 22.05 2.94 -11.89
CA ALA A 99 22.23 3.40 -13.27
C ALA A 99 21.03 4.22 -13.79
N LYS A 100 19.95 4.35 -13.00
CA LYS A 100 18.70 4.97 -13.46
C LYS A 100 18.79 6.50 -13.48
N ILE A 101 19.32 7.11 -12.42
CA ILE A 101 19.39 8.56 -12.28
C ILE A 101 20.74 9.04 -12.80
N LYS A 102 20.70 9.86 -13.85
CA LYS A 102 21.89 10.54 -14.37
C LYS A 102 22.21 11.71 -13.46
N PHE A 103 23.49 12.04 -13.32
CA PHE A 103 23.87 13.19 -12.53
C PHE A 103 25.08 13.89 -13.10
N THR A 104 25.17 15.19 -12.82
CA THR A 104 26.26 16.03 -13.30
C THR A 104 26.62 17.09 -12.28
N THR A 105 27.70 17.79 -12.57
CA THR A 105 28.17 18.96 -11.82
C THR A 105 28.59 20.07 -12.77
N THR A 106 28.95 21.22 -12.22
CA THR A 106 29.37 22.40 -13.00
C THR A 106 30.83 22.25 -13.45
N ARG A 107 31.11 22.51 -14.72
CA ARG A 107 32.45 22.49 -15.31
C ARG A 107 33.36 23.56 -14.69
N ASP A 108 34.65 23.27 -14.61
CA ASP A 108 35.70 24.21 -14.15
C ASP A 108 35.45 24.77 -12.74
N THR A 109 34.78 24.00 -11.88
CA THR A 109 34.55 24.34 -10.47
C THR A 109 35.35 23.44 -9.54
N SER A 110 35.54 23.88 -8.29
CA SER A 110 36.16 23.07 -7.23
C SER A 110 35.44 21.74 -6.99
N ILE A 111 34.15 21.66 -7.31
CA ILE A 111 33.33 20.45 -7.18
C ILE A 111 33.73 19.42 -8.25
N TYR A 112 33.86 19.85 -9.51
CA TYR A 112 34.38 18.99 -10.57
C TYR A 112 35.81 18.53 -10.27
N GLU A 113 36.67 19.45 -9.84
CA GLU A 113 38.05 19.12 -9.44
C GLU A 113 38.11 18.14 -8.28
N TYR A 114 37.20 18.23 -7.31
CA TYR A 114 37.10 17.27 -6.20
C TYR A 114 36.87 15.85 -6.72
N PHE A 115 35.87 15.64 -7.58
CA PHE A 115 35.58 14.33 -8.17
C PHE A 115 36.74 13.82 -9.03
N PHE A 116 37.33 14.72 -9.82
CA PHE A 116 38.48 14.39 -10.66
C PHE A 116 39.72 13.96 -9.87
N ASN A 117 40.04 14.69 -8.79
CA ASN A 117 41.16 14.35 -7.91
C ASN A 117 40.91 13.07 -7.13
N MET A 118 39.67 12.83 -6.69
CA MET A 118 39.32 11.61 -5.97
C MET A 118 39.35 10.39 -6.87
N ALA A 119 38.83 10.49 -8.10
CA ALA A 119 38.93 9.42 -9.10
C ALA A 119 40.39 9.12 -9.46
N ARG A 120 41.23 10.16 -9.63
CA ARG A 120 42.69 9.96 -9.83
C ARG A 120 43.34 9.26 -8.64
N ALA A 121 42.97 9.61 -7.42
CA ALA A 121 43.52 8.97 -6.23
C ALA A 121 43.11 7.48 -6.15
N GLU A 122 41.87 7.15 -6.51
CA GLU A 122 41.43 5.75 -6.64
C GLU A 122 42.24 4.99 -7.69
N ASP A 123 42.40 5.54 -8.89
CA ASP A 123 43.16 4.92 -9.98
C ASP A 123 44.64 4.71 -9.60
N GLU A 124 45.25 5.70 -8.93
CA GLU A 124 46.63 5.58 -8.42
C GLU A 124 46.76 4.46 -7.39
N LEU A 125 45.83 4.38 -6.43
CA LEU A 125 45.83 3.33 -5.41
C LEU A 125 45.65 1.95 -6.05
N PHE A 126 44.75 1.83 -7.02
CA PHE A 126 44.53 0.61 -7.77
C PHE A 126 45.78 0.21 -8.57
N ARG A 127 46.44 1.18 -9.24
CA ARG A 127 47.67 0.96 -9.99
C ARG A 127 48.80 0.45 -9.10
N VAL A 128 49.05 1.10 -7.96
CA VAL A 128 50.10 0.69 -7.01
C VAL A 128 49.82 -0.71 -6.47
N TRP A 129 48.57 -0.99 -6.09
CA TRP A 129 48.18 -2.33 -5.63
C TRP A 129 48.37 -3.40 -6.73
N LYS A 130 48.01 -3.08 -7.97
CA LYS A 130 48.20 -3.97 -9.12
C LYS A 130 49.67 -4.26 -9.39
N GLU A 131 50.54 -3.25 -9.30
CA GLU A 131 51.98 -3.43 -9.45
C GLU A 131 52.56 -4.31 -8.34
N LEU A 132 52.18 -4.06 -7.08
CA LEU A 132 52.62 -4.86 -5.93
C LEU A 132 52.22 -6.34 -6.05
N THR A 133 51.05 -6.63 -6.61
CA THR A 133 50.55 -8.00 -6.76
C THR A 133 51.12 -8.71 -7.99
N LEU A 134 51.20 -8.02 -9.13
CA LEU A 134 51.60 -8.64 -10.41
C LEU A 134 53.10 -8.65 -10.64
N ASN A 135 53.88 -7.73 -10.06
CA ASN A 135 55.33 -7.63 -10.28
C ASN A 135 56.16 -8.49 -9.28
N SER A 136 55.56 -9.52 -8.69
CA SER A 136 56.25 -10.45 -7.78
C SER A 136 57.11 -11.45 -8.55
N THR A 137 58.19 -10.97 -9.18
CA THR A 137 59.21 -11.85 -9.72
C THR A 137 59.94 -12.55 -8.56
N THR A 138 59.81 -13.87 -8.49
CA THR A 138 60.61 -14.88 -7.76
C THR A 138 60.06 -15.48 -6.45
N ASP A 139 59.00 -14.94 -5.83
CA ASP A 139 58.49 -15.54 -4.58
C ASP A 139 56.96 -15.48 -4.42
N GLN A 140 56.23 -16.02 -5.41
CA GLN A 140 54.78 -16.17 -5.37
C GLN A 140 54.28 -16.95 -4.14
N SER A 141 55.15 -17.71 -3.47
CA SER A 141 54.81 -18.46 -2.26
C SER A 141 54.55 -17.58 -1.03
N LYS A 142 55.13 -16.37 -0.99
CA LYS A 142 54.99 -15.44 0.14
C LYS A 142 53.80 -14.50 0.03
N TYR A 143 53.30 -14.27 -1.18
CA TYR A 143 52.22 -13.32 -1.44
C TYR A 143 50.93 -14.08 -1.75
N ARG A 144 50.01 -14.11 -0.78
CA ARG A 144 48.62 -14.49 -1.04
C ARG A 144 47.97 -13.31 -1.75
N VAL A 145 47.39 -13.55 -2.92
CA VAL A 145 46.62 -12.53 -3.66
C VAL A 145 45.42 -12.16 -2.80
N TRP A 146 45.41 -10.93 -2.29
CA TRP A 146 44.25 -10.32 -1.64
C TRP A 146 43.45 -9.59 -2.70
N ASP A 147 42.12 -9.69 -2.66
CA ASP A 147 41.28 -8.81 -3.47
C ASP A 147 41.50 -7.35 -3.05
N TYR A 148 41.43 -6.42 -4.01
CA TYR A 148 41.58 -4.99 -3.75
C TYR A 148 40.50 -4.53 -2.74
N PRO A 149 40.87 -3.97 -1.57
CA PRO A 149 39.93 -3.79 -0.46
C PRO A 149 39.12 -2.49 -0.54
N ILE A 150 39.39 -1.62 -1.52
CA ILE A 150 38.74 -0.32 -1.67
C ILE A 150 37.69 -0.42 -2.78
N LYS A 151 36.51 0.15 -2.56
CA LYS A 151 35.47 0.24 -3.58
C LYS A 151 35.78 1.42 -4.50
N GLU A 152 35.91 1.17 -5.79
CA GLU A 152 36.01 2.21 -6.83
C GLU A 152 34.64 2.86 -7.02
N GLN A 153 34.43 4.01 -6.40
CA GLN A 153 33.16 4.73 -6.45
C GLN A 153 33.31 6.06 -7.19
N TYR A 154 34.39 6.80 -6.96
CA TYR A 154 34.59 8.11 -7.55
C TYR A 154 34.94 8.03 -9.04
N THR A 155 35.61 6.96 -9.45
CA THR A 155 35.87 6.66 -10.86
C THR A 155 34.57 6.48 -11.65
N HIS A 156 33.62 5.70 -11.11
CA HIS A 156 32.31 5.51 -11.72
C HIS A 156 31.48 6.80 -11.70
N ILE A 157 31.49 7.55 -10.60
CA ILE A 157 30.81 8.85 -10.48
C ILE A 157 31.33 9.83 -11.56
N LEU A 158 32.65 9.94 -11.70
CA LEU A 158 33.25 10.83 -12.70
C LEU A 158 32.88 10.41 -14.13
N GLN A 159 32.90 9.11 -14.43
CA GLN A 159 32.46 8.59 -15.73
C GLN A 159 31.02 8.99 -16.04
N VAL A 160 30.10 8.86 -15.08
CA VAL A 160 28.70 9.27 -15.27
C VAL A 160 28.57 10.78 -15.48
N ILE A 161 29.36 11.59 -14.77
CA ILE A 161 29.40 13.05 -14.95
C ILE A 161 29.90 13.41 -16.35
N GLU A 162 30.96 12.75 -16.84
CA GLU A 162 31.52 12.97 -18.17
C GLU A 162 30.55 12.51 -19.29
N ASP A 163 29.92 11.34 -19.12
CA ASP A 163 28.93 10.79 -20.04
C ASP A 163 27.66 11.65 -20.12
N THR A 164 27.23 12.21 -18.99
CA THR A 164 26.08 13.12 -18.91
C THR A 164 26.44 14.51 -19.45
N GLY A 165 27.70 14.91 -19.31
CA GLY A 165 28.23 16.21 -19.70
C GLY A 165 28.18 17.21 -18.54
N PRO A 166 29.32 17.77 -18.09
CA PRO A 166 29.35 18.82 -17.07
C PRO A 166 28.80 20.13 -17.64
N VAL A 167 27.93 20.77 -16.87
CA VAL A 167 27.17 21.97 -17.24
C VAL A 167 28.01 23.22 -17.05
N ALA A 168 27.81 24.26 -17.86
CA ALA A 168 28.61 25.49 -17.76
C ALA A 168 28.23 26.35 -16.54
N THR A 169 26.95 26.37 -16.17
CA THR A 169 26.43 27.21 -15.08
C THR A 169 25.48 26.44 -14.18
N ALA A 170 25.42 26.84 -12.90
CA ALA A 170 24.50 26.21 -11.93
C ALA A 170 23.03 26.45 -12.30
N GLU A 171 22.69 27.64 -12.80
CA GLU A 171 21.31 27.96 -13.23
C GLU A 171 20.80 27.04 -14.33
N GLU A 172 21.66 26.73 -15.30
CA GLU A 172 21.33 25.78 -16.37
C GLU A 172 21.09 24.38 -15.80
N ALA A 173 21.91 23.94 -14.84
CA ALA A 173 21.73 22.65 -14.20
C ALA A 173 20.44 22.57 -13.37
N PHE A 174 20.07 23.62 -12.63
CA PHE A 174 18.78 23.68 -11.93
C PHE A 174 17.60 23.63 -12.90
N LYS A 175 17.69 24.27 -14.07
CA LYS A 175 16.67 24.14 -15.12
C LYS A 175 16.57 22.71 -15.64
N MET A 176 17.70 22.05 -15.90
CA MET A 176 17.70 20.65 -16.33
C MET A 176 17.04 19.71 -15.31
N VAL A 177 17.22 19.95 -14.01
CA VAL A 177 16.54 19.20 -12.94
C VAL A 177 15.03 19.47 -12.98
N LEU A 178 14.61 20.73 -13.12
CA LEU A 178 13.19 21.11 -13.16
C LEU A 178 12.47 20.60 -14.40
N ASP A 179 13.15 20.58 -15.55
CA ASP A 179 12.61 20.07 -16.81
C ASP A 179 12.42 18.54 -16.78
N ASN A 180 13.17 17.83 -15.93
CA ASN A 180 13.10 16.38 -15.78
C ASN A 180 12.20 15.97 -14.60
N THR A 181 10.88 16.05 -14.81
CA THR A 181 9.87 15.75 -13.80
C THR A 181 9.82 14.29 -13.35
N ASP A 182 10.45 13.38 -14.09
CA ASP A 182 10.45 11.95 -13.81
C ASP A 182 11.47 11.57 -12.71
N GLY A 183 12.23 12.54 -12.19
CA GLY A 183 13.22 12.32 -11.13
C GLY A 183 14.43 11.50 -11.60
N GLU A 184 14.70 11.47 -12.90
CA GLU A 184 15.79 10.69 -13.50
C GLU A 184 17.10 11.48 -13.65
N PHE A 185 17.14 12.71 -13.12
CA PHE A 185 18.32 13.56 -13.15
C PHE A 185 18.58 14.22 -11.80
N ALA A 186 19.84 14.20 -11.36
CA ALA A 186 20.28 14.85 -10.13
C ALA A 186 21.45 15.80 -10.40
N PHE A 187 21.50 16.91 -9.67
CA PHE A 187 22.57 17.89 -9.78
C PHE A 187 23.38 17.93 -8.48
N ILE A 188 24.69 17.77 -8.61
CA ILE A 188 25.62 17.83 -7.47
C ILE A 188 26.25 19.22 -7.43
N HIS A 189 25.95 19.96 -6.38
CA HIS A 189 26.45 21.31 -6.14
C HIS A 189 26.68 21.59 -4.65
N ASP A 190 27.26 22.75 -4.35
CA ASP A 190 27.42 23.29 -3.00
C ASP A 190 26.08 23.37 -2.24
N ALA A 191 26.07 22.85 -1.02
CA ALA A 191 24.89 22.74 -0.18
C ALA A 191 24.25 24.10 0.13
N ALA A 192 25.04 25.16 0.29
CA ALA A 192 24.50 26.50 0.56
C ALA A 192 23.68 27.04 -0.62
N GLN A 193 24.18 26.84 -1.85
CA GLN A 193 23.46 27.24 -3.08
C GLN A 193 22.20 26.40 -3.26
N ILE A 194 22.28 25.08 -3.06
CA ILE A 194 21.11 24.19 -3.15
C ILE A 194 20.03 24.63 -2.16
N ARG A 195 20.40 24.88 -0.90
CA ARG A 195 19.45 25.36 0.12
C ARG A 195 18.81 26.70 -0.24
N TYR A 196 19.56 27.58 -0.91
CA TYR A 196 19.02 28.85 -1.39
C TYR A 196 17.94 28.66 -2.46
N GLU A 197 18.17 27.76 -3.42
CA GLU A 197 17.19 27.44 -4.45
C GLU A 197 15.96 26.71 -3.89
N LEU A 198 16.17 25.77 -2.97
CA LEU A 198 15.09 25.06 -2.25
C LEU A 198 14.21 25.99 -1.40
N TYR A 199 14.78 27.11 -0.97
CA TYR A 199 14.04 28.12 -0.23
C TYR A 199 13.08 28.91 -1.14
N HIS A 200 13.42 29.05 -2.43
CA HIS A 200 12.62 29.76 -3.43
C HIS A 200 11.69 28.83 -4.23
N SER A 201 12.06 27.56 -4.43
CA SER A 201 11.33 26.59 -5.24
C SER A 201 10.93 25.36 -4.43
N CYS A 202 9.64 25.01 -4.49
CA CYS A 202 9.10 23.80 -3.87
C CYS A 202 9.23 22.55 -4.77
N TYR A 203 9.68 22.70 -6.01
CA TYR A 203 9.82 21.60 -6.98
C TYR A 203 11.16 20.87 -6.87
N LEU A 204 12.06 21.38 -6.03
CA LEU A 204 13.38 20.82 -5.78
C LEU A 204 13.39 20.18 -4.39
N SER A 205 14.19 19.13 -4.23
CA SER A 205 14.43 18.48 -2.94
C SER A 205 15.94 18.25 -2.72
N GLU A 206 16.42 18.45 -1.49
CA GLU A 206 17.78 18.07 -1.07
C GLU A 206 17.80 16.55 -0.82
N VAL A 207 18.82 15.86 -1.29
CA VAL A 207 18.99 14.42 -1.06
C VAL A 207 20.30 14.16 -0.33
N GLY A 208 20.19 13.55 0.86
CA GLY A 208 21.32 13.14 1.68
C GLY A 208 21.96 14.26 2.47
N GLU A 209 23.04 13.92 3.17
CA GLU A 209 23.85 14.86 3.95
C GLU A 209 25.07 15.36 3.15
N PRO A 210 25.60 16.56 3.46
CA PRO A 210 26.84 17.03 2.87
C PRO A 210 27.99 16.03 3.09
N PHE A 211 28.54 15.49 2.00
CA PHE A 211 29.59 14.45 2.06
C PHE A 211 31.01 15.01 2.14
N ALA A 212 31.20 16.27 1.75
CA ALA A 212 32.48 16.96 1.75
C ALA A 212 32.31 18.38 2.31
N GLU A 213 32.25 18.51 3.63
CA GLU A 213 32.12 19.81 4.28
C GLU A 213 33.40 20.63 4.11
N GLN A 214 33.30 21.72 3.36
CA GLN A 214 34.36 22.72 3.20
C GLN A 214 33.85 24.05 3.76
N PRO A 215 34.40 24.54 4.88
CA PRO A 215 33.96 25.81 5.45
C PRO A 215 34.40 26.98 4.56
N TYR A 216 33.54 27.99 4.40
CA TYR A 216 33.95 29.23 3.77
C TYR A 216 34.98 29.97 4.63
N ALA A 217 36.00 30.51 3.98
CA ALA A 217 37.08 31.24 4.65
C ALA A 217 37.40 32.54 3.89
N ILE A 218 37.90 33.52 4.64
CA ILE A 218 38.40 34.77 4.06
C ILE A 218 39.88 34.57 3.71
N ALA A 219 40.20 34.61 2.43
CA ALA A 219 41.57 34.53 1.96
C ALA A 219 42.28 35.88 2.13
N VAL A 220 43.49 35.85 2.68
CA VAL A 220 44.37 37.02 2.83
C VAL A 220 45.73 36.73 2.21
N GLN A 221 46.45 37.78 1.80
CA GLN A 221 47.80 37.64 1.28
C GLN A 221 48.72 36.99 2.32
N GLN A 222 49.52 36.02 1.88
CA GLN A 222 50.47 35.33 2.75
C GLN A 222 51.44 36.33 3.39
N GLY A 223 51.54 36.28 4.73
CA GLY A 223 52.38 37.20 5.50
C GLY A 223 51.73 38.54 5.87
N SER A 224 50.44 38.74 5.56
CA SER A 224 49.69 39.93 5.98
C SER A 224 49.32 39.87 7.47
N TYR A 225 49.46 40.99 8.18
CA TYR A 225 49.03 41.15 9.57
C TYR A 225 47.51 40.99 9.74
N LEU A 226 46.74 41.22 8.66
CA LEU A 226 45.29 41.08 8.64
C LEU A 226 44.83 39.64 8.94
N GLN A 227 45.69 38.64 8.71
CA GLN A 227 45.36 37.25 9.01
C GLN A 227 45.02 37.06 10.48
N GLU A 228 45.86 37.58 11.38
CA GLU A 228 45.67 37.44 12.82
C GLU A 228 44.51 38.30 13.33
N GLU A 229 44.40 39.55 12.87
CA GLU A 229 43.32 40.46 13.25
C GLU A 229 41.95 39.92 12.83
N LEU A 230 41.80 39.45 11.58
CA LEU A 230 40.55 38.88 11.09
C LEU A 230 40.21 37.57 11.80
N SER A 231 41.20 36.71 12.04
CA SER A 231 40.96 35.45 12.76
C SER A 231 40.46 35.72 14.18
N ARG A 232 41.05 36.68 14.89
CA ARG A 232 40.59 37.09 16.22
C ARG A 232 39.17 37.67 16.19
N ALA A 233 38.87 38.54 15.22
CA ALA A 233 37.54 39.12 15.06
C ALA A 233 36.48 38.05 14.76
N ILE A 234 36.77 37.08 13.89
CA ILE A 234 35.86 35.97 13.58
C ILE A 234 35.57 35.13 14.83
N LEU A 235 36.59 34.84 15.65
CA LEU A 235 36.43 34.11 16.90
C LEU A 235 35.56 34.87 17.92
N GLU A 236 35.69 36.20 17.98
CA GLU A 236 34.86 37.05 18.82
C GLU A 236 33.39 37.02 18.37
N LEU A 237 33.12 37.15 17.07
CA LEU A 237 31.79 37.01 16.49
C LEU A 237 31.17 35.63 16.73
N GLN A 238 31.99 34.57 16.67
CA GLN A 238 31.54 33.21 16.98
C GLN A 238 31.18 33.05 18.45
N LYS A 239 31.99 33.60 19.37
CA LYS A 239 31.71 33.63 20.81
C LYS A 239 30.40 34.36 21.12
N GLU A 240 30.11 35.44 20.41
CA GLU A 240 28.88 36.23 20.54
C GLU A 240 27.65 35.58 19.87
N ARG A 241 27.80 34.40 19.25
CA ARG A 241 26.76 33.71 18.46
C ARG A 241 26.19 34.56 17.33
N TYR A 242 27.00 35.49 16.81
CA TYR A 242 26.59 36.38 15.73
C TYR A 242 26.20 35.59 14.47
N PHE A 243 26.99 34.56 14.11
CA PHE A 243 26.68 33.69 12.96
C PHE A 243 25.39 32.89 13.14
N GLU A 244 25.08 32.42 14.35
CA GLU A 244 23.81 31.74 14.63
C GLU A 244 22.62 32.71 14.43
N SER A 245 22.77 33.97 14.87
CA SER A 245 21.75 35.00 14.65
C SER A 245 21.54 35.34 13.18
N LEU A 246 22.63 35.36 12.39
CA LEU A 246 22.61 35.55 10.95
C LEU A 246 21.93 34.39 10.24
N LEU A 247 22.31 33.15 10.56
CA LEU A 247 21.68 31.96 10.01
C LEU A 247 20.19 31.94 10.34
N ALA A 248 19.81 32.21 11.59
CA ALA A 248 18.40 32.30 11.99
C ALA A 248 17.65 33.43 11.27
N LYS A 249 18.32 34.53 10.94
CA LYS A 249 17.72 35.67 10.21
C LYS A 249 17.50 35.36 8.72
N PHE A 250 18.49 34.76 8.06
CA PHE A 250 18.46 34.52 6.61
C PHE A 250 17.80 33.19 6.23
N TRP A 251 17.82 32.20 7.13
CA TRP A 251 17.25 30.86 6.90
C TRP A 251 16.05 30.57 7.81
N ASN A 252 15.26 31.58 8.17
CA ASN A 252 14.06 31.38 8.98
C ASN A 252 13.00 30.62 8.18
N SER A 253 12.51 29.50 8.72
CA SER A 253 11.45 28.69 8.11
C SER A 253 10.15 29.47 7.82
N SER A 254 9.92 30.59 8.51
CA SER A 254 8.74 31.45 8.30
C SER A 254 8.73 32.22 6.97
N ALA A 255 9.87 32.35 6.28
CA ALA A 255 9.94 33.05 4.99
C ALA A 255 10.23 32.12 3.80
N ARG A 256 10.19 30.79 4.03
CA ARG A 256 10.03 29.82 2.94
C ARG A 256 8.75 30.21 2.19
N GLY A 257 8.81 30.31 0.86
CA GLY A 257 7.59 30.39 0.07
C GLY A 257 6.64 29.29 0.53
N TYR A 258 5.34 29.57 0.65
CA TYR A 258 4.35 28.59 1.11
C TYR A 258 4.37 27.37 0.18
N CYS A 259 5.22 26.40 0.50
CA CYS A 259 5.18 25.09 -0.10
C CYS A 259 3.98 24.38 0.55
N PRO A 260 3.07 23.81 -0.24
CA PRO A 260 2.13 22.86 0.32
C PRO A 260 2.98 21.80 1.01
N ASN A 261 2.81 21.64 2.32
CA ASN A 261 3.45 20.54 2.99
C ASN A 261 2.79 19.28 2.42
N ASP A 262 3.53 18.52 1.61
CA ASP A 262 3.28 17.10 1.39
C ASP A 262 3.65 16.36 2.69
N ASP A 263 3.04 16.77 3.81
CA ASP A 263 3.12 16.00 5.02
C ASP A 263 2.53 14.64 4.66
N GLU A 264 3.36 13.59 4.74
CA GLU A 264 3.04 12.15 4.57
C GLU A 264 1.80 11.67 5.37
N SER A 265 1.25 12.56 6.20
CA SER A 265 -0.04 12.50 6.88
C SER A 265 -1.28 12.67 6.00
N GLU A 266 -1.14 12.85 4.67
CA GLU A 266 -2.30 12.73 3.79
C GLU A 266 -2.92 11.34 3.94
N GLY A 267 -4.17 11.34 4.44
CA GLY A 267 -4.99 10.15 4.60
C GLY A 267 -5.15 9.38 3.29
N ILE A 268 -5.77 8.20 3.36
CA ILE A 268 -6.04 7.40 2.17
C ILE A 268 -6.89 8.21 1.19
N THR A 269 -6.37 8.50 -0.01
CA THR A 269 -7.06 9.32 -1.01
C THR A 269 -8.21 8.55 -1.67
N LEU A 270 -9.21 9.28 -2.18
CA LEU A 270 -10.36 8.67 -2.87
C LEU A 270 -9.92 7.85 -4.10
N GLN A 271 -8.80 8.22 -4.74
CA GLN A 271 -8.26 7.50 -5.89
C GLN A 271 -7.80 6.09 -5.51
N SER A 272 -7.12 5.94 -4.37
CA SER A 272 -6.70 4.62 -3.85
C SER A 272 -7.89 3.74 -3.44
N LEU A 273 -9.00 4.33 -3.00
CA LEU A 273 -10.25 3.62 -2.66
C LEU A 273 -11.26 3.49 -3.82
N GLY A 274 -10.97 4.08 -4.98
CA GLY A 274 -11.89 4.13 -6.11
C GLY A 274 -12.34 2.74 -6.60
N GLY A 275 -11.45 1.76 -6.56
CA GLY A 275 -11.75 0.37 -6.93
C GLY A 275 -12.84 -0.27 -6.07
N VAL A 276 -12.92 0.07 -4.77
CA VAL A 276 -13.94 -0.46 -3.86
C VAL A 276 -15.33 0.06 -4.24
N PHE A 277 -15.44 1.34 -4.57
CA PHE A 277 -16.71 1.94 -5.02
C PHE A 277 -17.18 1.38 -6.36
N ILE A 278 -16.25 1.15 -7.29
CA ILE A 278 -16.60 0.55 -8.60
C ILE A 278 -17.10 -0.89 -8.40
N ALA A 279 -16.44 -1.68 -7.55
CA ALA A 279 -16.84 -3.06 -7.27
C ALA A 279 -18.24 -3.15 -6.63
N THR A 280 -18.59 -2.25 -5.70
CA THR A 280 -19.92 -2.25 -5.09
C THR A 280 -21.01 -1.87 -6.09
N LEU A 281 -20.75 -0.92 -6.99
CA LEU A 281 -21.69 -0.54 -8.05
C LEU A 281 -21.96 -1.72 -8.98
N ILE A 282 -20.92 -2.44 -9.39
CA ILE A 282 -21.07 -3.66 -10.20
C ILE A 282 -21.92 -4.71 -9.46
N GLY A 283 -21.69 -4.91 -8.16
CA GLY A 283 -22.49 -5.81 -7.32
C GLY A 283 -23.98 -5.46 -7.29
N LEU A 284 -24.30 -4.16 -7.16
CA LEU A 284 -25.69 -3.68 -7.20
C LEU A 284 -26.36 -3.91 -8.56
N VAL A 285 -25.63 -3.66 -9.66
CA VAL A 285 -26.15 -3.90 -11.01
C VAL A 285 -26.42 -5.39 -11.24
N LEU A 286 -25.51 -6.27 -10.82
CA LEU A 286 -25.72 -7.72 -10.92
C LEU A 286 -26.91 -8.20 -10.09
N ALA A 287 -27.13 -7.62 -8.89
CA ALA A 287 -28.30 -7.94 -8.07
C ALA A 287 -29.62 -7.50 -8.75
N LEU A 288 -29.65 -6.31 -9.36
CA LEU A 288 -30.81 -5.85 -10.13
C LEU A 288 -31.08 -6.71 -11.37
N LEU A 289 -30.03 -7.15 -12.06
CA LEU A 289 -30.15 -8.08 -13.19
C LEU A 289 -30.68 -9.44 -12.75
N ALA A 290 -30.20 -10.00 -11.64
CA ALA A 290 -30.71 -11.25 -11.09
C ALA A 290 -32.20 -11.15 -10.75
N LEU A 291 -32.63 -10.07 -10.09
CA LEU A 291 -34.05 -9.80 -9.83
C LEU A 291 -34.87 -9.71 -11.13
N GLY A 292 -34.34 -9.02 -12.14
CA GLY A 292 -34.98 -8.95 -13.46
C GLY A 292 -35.16 -10.32 -14.11
N ILE A 293 -34.13 -11.18 -14.02
CA ILE A 293 -34.18 -12.55 -14.53
C ILE A 293 -35.21 -13.39 -13.79
N GLU A 294 -35.27 -13.31 -12.46
CA GLU A 294 -36.25 -14.04 -11.64
C GLU A 294 -37.70 -13.67 -11.99
N VAL A 295 -37.98 -12.37 -12.14
CA VAL A 295 -39.31 -11.88 -12.51
C VAL A 295 -39.68 -12.33 -13.93
N MET A 296 -38.74 -12.29 -14.88
CA MET A 296 -38.97 -12.79 -16.23
C MET A 296 -39.20 -14.29 -16.27
N TYR A 297 -38.44 -15.06 -15.49
CA TYR A 297 -38.59 -16.51 -15.39
C TYR A 297 -39.96 -16.88 -14.81
N ASN A 298 -40.37 -16.24 -13.71
CA ASN A 298 -41.68 -16.47 -13.09
C ASN A 298 -42.84 -16.04 -14.00
N LYS A 299 -42.70 -14.94 -14.76
CA LYS A 299 -43.71 -14.54 -15.75
C LYS A 299 -43.81 -15.51 -16.93
N ARG A 300 -42.69 -16.04 -17.42
CA ARG A 300 -42.69 -17.03 -18.52
C ARG A 300 -43.23 -18.39 -18.09
N VAL A 301 -42.84 -18.87 -16.91
CA VAL A 301 -43.35 -20.14 -16.34
C VAL A 301 -44.82 -20.01 -15.90
N GLY A 302 -45.19 -18.87 -15.30
CA GLY A 302 -46.58 -18.58 -14.91
C GLY A 302 -47.53 -18.39 -16.09
N ALA A 303 -47.04 -17.99 -17.26
CA ALA A 303 -47.83 -17.96 -18.49
C ALA A 303 -48.07 -19.36 -19.09
N GLY A 304 -47.22 -20.35 -18.77
CA GLY A 304 -47.35 -21.73 -19.24
C GLY A 304 -48.32 -22.61 -18.44
N ASN A 305 -48.67 -22.23 -17.21
CA ASN A 305 -49.51 -23.06 -16.31
C ASN A 305 -50.91 -22.49 -16.00
N ARG A 306 -51.40 -21.56 -16.83
CA ARG A 306 -52.80 -21.08 -16.78
C ARG A 306 -53.73 -22.04 -17.53
N SER A 307 -53.84 -23.28 -17.04
CA SER A 307 -54.93 -24.20 -17.40
C SER A 307 -55.45 -24.89 -16.15
N VAL A 308 -56.70 -24.56 -15.79
CA VAL A 308 -57.57 -25.26 -14.83
C VAL A 308 -57.19 -25.13 -13.34
N VAL A 309 -57.59 -24.02 -12.73
CA VAL A 309 -58.20 -24.09 -11.38
C VAL A 309 -59.70 -23.92 -11.60
N GLN A 310 -60.43 -25.01 -11.41
CA GLN A 310 -61.89 -25.05 -11.52
C GLN A 310 -62.44 -24.58 -10.17
N ASP A 311 -62.95 -23.35 -10.13
CA ASP A 311 -63.66 -22.84 -8.96
C ASP A 311 -64.90 -23.72 -8.72
N ILE A 312 -64.92 -24.46 -7.62
CA ILE A 312 -66.09 -25.21 -7.17
C ILE A 312 -67.15 -24.19 -6.74
N ASN A 313 -68.10 -23.96 -7.64
CA ASN A 313 -69.22 -23.06 -7.46
C ASN A 313 -70.30 -23.75 -6.60
N ILE A 314 -70.27 -23.58 -5.28
CA ILE A 314 -71.38 -24.02 -4.41
C ILE A 314 -72.44 -22.91 -4.40
N LYS A 315 -73.40 -23.00 -5.32
CA LYS A 315 -74.72 -22.35 -5.19
C LYS A 315 -75.79 -23.42 -5.11
N GLN A 316 -76.22 -23.77 -3.90
CA GLN A 316 -77.58 -24.23 -3.64
C GLN A 316 -78.07 -23.56 -2.34
N PRO A 317 -79.23 -22.88 -2.34
CA PRO A 317 -79.81 -22.35 -1.11
C PRO A 317 -80.41 -23.50 -0.30
N VAL A 318 -79.94 -23.65 0.94
CA VAL A 318 -80.54 -24.55 1.93
C VAL A 318 -81.90 -23.95 2.34
N ASN A 319 -82.96 -24.72 2.14
CA ASN A 319 -84.33 -24.35 2.47
C ASN A 319 -84.55 -24.51 3.98
N MET A 320 -84.79 -23.42 4.67
CA MET A 320 -84.92 -23.36 6.12
C MET A 320 -86.37 -23.68 6.52
N LYS A 321 -86.68 -24.95 6.76
CA LYS A 321 -87.86 -25.39 7.53
C LYS A 321 -87.50 -26.59 8.40
N ASN A 322 -87.88 -26.48 9.67
CA ASN A 322 -87.79 -27.46 10.76
C ASN A 322 -86.51 -27.37 11.60
N PHE A 323 -86.52 -26.41 12.53
CA PHE A 323 -85.68 -26.39 13.72
C PHE A 323 -86.42 -27.17 14.82
N ASP A 324 -85.82 -28.25 15.30
CA ASP A 324 -86.30 -29.07 16.43
C ASP A 324 -85.14 -29.17 17.44
N PRO A 325 -85.27 -28.69 18.69
CA PRO A 325 -84.13 -28.39 19.56
C PRO A 325 -83.62 -29.58 20.39
N ASN A 326 -83.91 -30.81 20.01
CA ASN A 326 -83.55 -32.00 20.79
C ASN A 326 -82.82 -33.03 19.93
N ASN A 327 -81.57 -32.75 19.56
CA ASN A 327 -80.64 -33.84 19.27
C ASN A 327 -79.20 -33.48 19.64
N MET A 328 -78.63 -34.35 20.48
CA MET A 328 -77.27 -34.32 20.99
C MET A 328 -76.34 -34.97 19.95
N ASP A 329 -75.08 -34.55 19.96
CA ASP A 329 -73.90 -35.14 19.29
C ASP A 329 -73.64 -34.81 17.81
N LEU A 330 -72.62 -33.95 17.61
CA LEU A 330 -71.86 -33.80 16.37
C LEU A 330 -70.38 -34.08 16.67
N PRO A 331 -69.71 -35.01 15.97
CA PRO A 331 -68.25 -35.15 16.07
C PRO A 331 -67.56 -34.02 15.32
N MET A 332 -66.62 -33.35 15.99
CA MET A 332 -65.75 -32.31 15.42
C MET A 332 -64.69 -32.94 14.50
N ASP A 333 -64.65 -32.49 13.25
CA ASP A 333 -63.56 -32.76 12.33
C ASP A 333 -62.57 -31.57 12.28
N ARG A 334 -61.35 -31.77 12.79
CA ARG A 334 -60.30 -30.75 12.95
C ARG A 334 -59.34 -30.71 11.76
N GLU A 335 -59.82 -30.39 10.55
CA GLU A 335 -58.91 -30.25 9.40
C GLU A 335 -59.00 -28.93 8.63
N LYS A 336 -59.79 -27.94 9.07
CA LYS A 336 -59.80 -26.62 8.43
C LYS A 336 -59.76 -25.48 9.43
N ILE A 337 -58.57 -25.18 9.96
CA ILE A 337 -58.27 -23.88 10.56
C ILE A 337 -57.08 -23.30 9.81
N SER A 338 -57.35 -22.41 8.85
CA SER A 338 -56.35 -21.52 8.27
C SER A 338 -55.86 -20.55 9.34
N ARG A 339 -54.62 -20.70 9.82
CA ARG A 339 -54.00 -19.71 10.72
C ARG A 339 -53.25 -18.66 9.91
N ILE A 340 -53.80 -17.46 9.90
CA ILE A 340 -53.13 -16.23 9.49
C ILE A 340 -52.05 -15.94 10.53
N SER A 341 -50.78 -15.85 10.13
CA SER A 341 -49.68 -15.44 11.01
C SER A 341 -49.44 -13.94 10.84
N VAL A 342 -49.55 -13.20 11.95
CA VAL A 342 -49.13 -11.80 12.06
C VAL A 342 -47.83 -11.79 12.86
N ALA A 343 -46.77 -11.20 12.32
CA ALA A 343 -45.49 -11.06 13.01
C ALA A 343 -45.46 -9.75 13.81
N PRO A 344 -44.99 -9.72 15.07
CA PRO A 344 -44.71 -8.49 15.77
C PRO A 344 -43.33 -7.95 15.38
N VAL A 345 -43.27 -6.64 15.19
CA VAL A 345 -42.04 -5.85 14.99
C VAL A 345 -41.47 -5.50 16.36
N TYR A 346 -40.19 -5.80 16.57
CA TYR A 346 -39.30 -5.03 17.44
C TYR A 346 -37.95 -4.89 16.75
#